data_AF-A0A2J8W8E9-F1
#
_entry.id   AF-A0A2J8W8E9-F1
#
_cell.length_a   1.000
_cell.length_b   1.000
_cell.length_c   1.000
_cell.angle_alpha   90.00
_cell.angle_beta   90.00
_cell.angle_gamma   90.00
#
_symmetry.space_group_name_H-M   'P 1'
#
loop_
_entity.id
_entity.type
_entity.pdbx_description
1 polymer ?
#
loop_
_entity_poly.entity_id
_entity_poly.type
_entity_poly.pdbx_seq_one_letter_code
_entity_poly.pdbx_strand_id
1 'polypeptide(L)'
;DVPNHGFRVGMKLEAVDLMEPRLICVATVTRIIHRLLRIHFDGWEEEYDQWVDCESPDLYPVGWCQLTGYQLQPPASQCKLVYRKGVLL
;
A
#
# COMPACT_ATOMS: atom_id res chain seq x y z
N ASP A 1 16.32 20.58 5.16
CA ASP A 1 17.00 19.38 4.65
C ASP A 1 16.01 18.24 4.46
N VAL A 2 16.27 17.35 3.50
CA VAL A 2 15.49 16.12 3.32
C VAL A 2 15.96 15.11 4.36
N PRO A 3 15.09 14.56 5.22
CA PRO A 3 15.49 13.56 6.20
C PRO A 3 15.95 12.29 5.50
N ASN A 4 16.91 11.57 6.10
CA ASN A 4 17.22 10.21 5.68
C ASN A 4 16.13 9.27 6.22
N HIS A 5 15.04 9.12 5.48
CA HIS A 5 13.87 8.34 5.86
C HIS A 5 14.02 6.82 5.60
N GLY A 6 15.12 6.35 5.01
CA GLY A 6 15.38 4.93 4.80
C GLY A 6 14.57 4.21 3.70
N PHE A 7 13.45 4.77 3.23
CA PHE A 7 12.70 4.23 2.09
C PHE A 7 13.51 4.12 0.80
N ARG A 8 13.24 3.08 0.01
CA ARG A 8 13.79 2.85 -1.33
C ARG A 8 12.67 2.49 -2.30
N VAL A 9 12.80 2.89 -3.56
CA VAL A 9 11.91 2.43 -4.63
C VAL A 9 11.94 0.90 -4.70
N GLY A 10 10.77 0.29 -4.82
CA GLY A 10 10.57 -1.16 -4.78
C GLY A 10 10.35 -1.75 -3.39
N MET A 11 10.49 -0.98 -2.30
CA MET A 11 10.14 -1.46 -0.96
C MET A 11 8.65 -1.76 -0.85
N LYS A 12 8.33 -2.90 -0.21
CA LYS A 12 6.98 -3.28 0.19
C LYS A 12 6.64 -2.70 1.56
N LEU A 13 5.39 -2.31 1.73
CA LEU A 13 4.83 -1.80 2.97
C LEU A 13 3.33 -2.10 3.03
N GLU A 14 2.72 -1.81 4.17
CA GLU A 14 1.28 -1.77 4.34
C GLU A 14 0.87 -0.30 4.44
N ALA A 15 -0.10 0.15 3.64
CA ALA A 15 -0.48 1.56 3.58
C ALA A 15 -2.00 1.71 3.67
N VAL A 16 -2.46 2.75 4.38
CA VAL A 16 -3.88 3.15 4.37
C VAL A 16 -4.23 3.67 2.97
N ASP A 17 -5.38 3.27 2.45
CA ASP A 17 -5.96 3.94 1.28
C ASP A 17 -6.60 5.27 1.71
N LEU A 18 -6.03 6.40 1.31
CA LEU A 18 -6.56 7.72 1.69
C LEU A 18 -7.95 8.02 1.10
N MET A 19 -8.37 7.32 0.05
CA MET A 19 -9.72 7.41 -0.52
C MET A 19 -10.72 6.54 0.25
N GLU A 20 -10.25 5.46 0.87
CA GLU A 20 -11.04 4.58 1.72
C GLU A 20 -10.28 4.22 3.01
N PRO A 21 -10.18 5.15 4.01
CA PRO A 21 -9.25 5.04 5.14
C PRO A 21 -9.47 3.86 6.10
N ARG A 22 -10.54 3.09 5.90
CA ARG A 22 -10.80 1.82 6.60
C ARG A 22 -9.96 0.67 6.04
N LEU A 23 -9.36 0.82 4.87
CA LEU A 23 -8.55 -0.20 4.21
C LEU A 23 -7.07 0.04 4.47
N ILE A 24 -6.37 -1.03 4.84
CA ILE A 24 -4.92 -1.11 4.82
C ILE A 24 -4.56 -2.14 3.75
N CYS A 25 -3.71 -1.76 2.81
CA CYS A 25 -3.45 -2.51 1.58
C CYS A 25 -1.97 -2.86 1.45
N VAL A 26 -1.69 -3.97 0.74
CA VAL A 26 -0.33 -4.27 0.28
C VAL A 26 0.09 -3.20 -0.73
N ALA A 27 1.22 -2.56 -0.49
CA ALA A 27 1.68 -1.47 -1.32
C ALA A 27 3.20 -1.47 -1.58
N THR A 28 3.60 -0.71 -2.59
CA THR A 28 4.98 -0.56 -3.06
C THR A 28 5.35 0.91 -3.19
N VAL A 29 6.54 1.30 -2.73
CA VAL A 29 7.10 2.63 -3.05
C VAL A 29 7.56 2.63 -4.51
N THR A 30 6.89 3.36 -5.40
CA THR A 30 7.26 3.44 -6.83
C THR A 30 8.10 4.66 -7.17
N ARG A 31 8.01 5.73 -6.38
CA ARG A 31 8.82 6.94 -6.58
C ARG A 31 9.07 7.66 -5.26
N ILE A 32 10.19 8.39 -5.20
CA ILE A 32 10.56 9.23 -4.06
C ILE A 32 10.95 10.61 -4.61
N ILE A 33 10.39 11.67 -4.04
CA ILE A 33 10.74 13.06 -4.33
C ILE A 33 10.88 13.78 -2.99
N HIS A 34 12.12 13.99 -2.55
CA HIS A 34 12.40 14.56 -1.22
C HIS A 34 11.69 13.76 -0.13
N ARG A 35 10.68 14.35 0.53
CA ARG A 35 9.87 13.69 1.56
C ARG A 35 8.66 12.94 1.02
N LEU A 36 8.28 13.16 -0.23
CA LEU A 36 7.08 12.57 -0.82
C LEU A 36 7.40 11.20 -1.41
N LEU A 37 6.62 10.22 -1.01
CA LEU A 37 6.64 8.84 -1.51
C LEU A 37 5.42 8.64 -2.39
N ARG A 38 5.61 8.11 -3.60
CA ARG A 38 4.51 7.59 -4.41
C ARG A 38 4.28 6.14 -4.02
N ILE A 39 3.10 5.87 -3.47
CA ILE A 39 2.66 4.57 -2.98
C ILE A 39 1.73 3.99 -4.02
N HIS A 40 2.11 2.83 -4.55
CA HIS A 40 1.31 2.02 -5.45
C HIS A 40 0.63 0.91 -4.67
N PHE A 41 -0.68 0.74 -4.84
CA PHE A 41 -1.42 -0.36 -4.25
C PHE A 41 -1.36 -1.58 -5.17
N ASP A 42 -0.76 -2.67 -4.68
CA ASP A 42 -0.42 -3.80 -5.54
C ASP A 42 -1.68 -4.40 -6.21
N GLY A 43 -1.64 -4.52 -7.53
CA GLY A 43 -2.73 -5.08 -8.34
C GLY A 43 -3.83 -4.08 -8.75
N TRP A 44 -3.71 -2.82 -8.35
CA TRP A 44 -4.52 -1.71 -8.84
C TRP A 44 -3.82 -0.95 -9.96
N GLU A 45 -4.58 -0.15 -10.70
CA GLU A 45 -4.07 0.71 -11.75
C GLU A 45 -3.29 1.91 -11.17
N GLU A 46 -2.29 2.43 -11.91
CA GLU A 46 -1.43 3.54 -11.43
C GLU A 46 -2.19 4.84 -11.08
N GLU A 47 -3.40 5.01 -11.61
CA GLU A 47 -4.29 6.14 -11.33
C GLU A 47 -4.72 6.21 -9.86
N TYR A 48 -4.62 5.09 -9.13
CA TYR A 48 -4.89 5.00 -7.69
C TYR A 48 -3.65 5.24 -6.82
N ASP A 49 -2.47 5.45 -7.42
CA ASP A 49 -1.26 5.72 -6.66
C ASP A 49 -1.39 7.02 -5.85
N GLN A 50 -0.90 7.00 -4.61
CA GLN A 50 -1.02 8.13 -3.70
C GLN A 50 0.35 8.71 -3.34
N TRP A 51 0.45 10.04 -3.30
CA TRP A 51 1.61 10.75 -2.78
C TRP A 51 1.42 11.01 -1.29
N VAL A 52 2.36 10.54 -0.48
CA VAL A 52 2.32 10.66 0.98
C VAL A 52 3.66 11.18 1.50
N ASP A 53 3.65 11.87 2.62
CA ASP A 53 4.89 12.25 3.31
C ASP A 53 5.55 11.00 3.96
N CYS A 54 6.88 10.95 3.98
CA CYS A 54 7.65 9.84 4.53
C CYS A 54 7.46 9.61 6.05
N GLU A 55 6.92 10.60 6.76
CA GLU A 55 6.57 10.51 8.20
C GLU A 55 5.06 10.34 8.41
N SER A 56 4.30 10.04 7.36
CA SER A 56 2.86 9.79 7.48
C SER A 56 2.58 8.65 8.47
N PRO A 57 1.63 8.83 9.41
CA PRO A 57 1.22 7.76 10.32
C PRO A 57 0.50 6.61 9.61
N ASP A 58 0.16 6.80 8.33
CA ASP A 58 -0.61 5.86 7.50
C ASP A 58 0.27 4.86 6.73
N LEU A 59 1.58 4.84 7.01
CA LEU A 59 2.53 3.90 6.43
C LEU A 59 3.08 2.97 7.51
N TYR A 60 2.91 1.67 7.29
CA TYR A 60 3.28 0.65 8.24
C TYR A 60 4.29 -0.34 7.64
N PRO A 61 5.21 -0.89 8.46
CA PRO A 61 6.09 -1.96 8.00
C PRO A 61 5.28 -3.22 7.67
N VAL A 62 5.83 -4.06 6.79
CA VAL A 62 5.25 -5.38 6.49
C VAL A 62 5.11 -6.19 7.78
N GLY A 63 3.90 -6.73 8.01
CA GLY A 63 3.53 -7.50 9.19
C GLY A 63 2.78 -6.69 10.26
N TRP A 64 2.58 -5.39 10.08
CA TRP A 64 1.89 -4.56 11.06
C TRP A 64 0.44 -5.01 11.28
N CYS A 65 -0.33 -5.24 10.21
CA CYS A 65 -1.70 -5.74 10.30
C CYS A 65 -1.79 -7.06 11.05
N GLN A 66 -0.86 -7.98 10.77
CA GLN A 66 -0.79 -9.27 11.47
C GLN A 66 -0.51 -9.07 12.96
N LEU A 67 0.38 -8.15 13.32
CA LEU A 67 0.75 -7.87 14.71
C LEU A 67 -0.39 -7.21 15.50
N THR A 68 -1.13 -6.30 14.87
CA THR A 68 -2.16 -5.48 15.54
C THR A 68 -3.57 -6.06 15.43
N GLY A 69 -3.76 -7.11 14.61
CA GLY A 69 -5.06 -7.73 14.38
C GLY A 69 -5.93 -6.99 13.35
N TYR A 70 -5.36 -6.05 12.60
CA TYR A 70 -6.05 -5.40 11.49
C TYR A 70 -6.08 -6.30 10.25
N GLN A 71 -7.13 -6.16 9.44
CA GLN A 71 -7.24 -6.90 8.19
C GLN A 71 -6.43 -6.20 7.09
N LEU A 72 -5.38 -6.87 6.63
CA LEU A 72 -4.66 -6.49 5.42
C LEU A 72 -5.47 -6.88 4.17
N GLN A 73 -5.72 -5.91 3.28
CA GLN A 73 -6.31 -6.18 1.98
C GLN A 73 -5.25 -6.81 1.07
N PRO A 74 -5.55 -7.97 0.46
CA PRO A 74 -4.64 -8.60 -0.49
C PRO A 74 -4.55 -7.78 -1.78
N PRO A 75 -3.51 -7.98 -2.61
CA PRO A 75 -3.42 -7.34 -3.91
C PRO A 75 -4.69 -7.58 -4.76
N ALA A 76 -5.16 -6.57 -5.47
CA ALA A 76 -6.44 -6.66 -6.20
C ALA A 76 -6.46 -7.78 -7.26
N SER A 77 -5.32 -8.10 -7.88
CA SER A 77 -5.20 -9.24 -8.80
C SER A 77 -5.48 -10.57 -8.11
N GLN A 78 -5.16 -10.71 -6.82
CA GLN A 78 -5.47 -11.88 -6.02
C GLN A 78 -6.96 -11.93 -5.65
N CYS A 79 -7.58 -10.79 -5.33
CA CYS A 79 -9.03 -10.69 -5.17
C CYS A 79 -9.77 -11.13 -6.45
N LYS A 80 -9.38 -10.61 -7.63
CA LYS A 80 -9.98 -10.98 -8.93
C LYS A 80 -9.90 -12.49 -9.20
N LEU A 81 -8.82 -13.17 -8.77
CA LEU A 81 -8.70 -14.63 -8.87
C LEU A 81 -9.61 -15.38 -7.89
N VAL A 82 -9.80 -14.86 -6.67
CA VAL A 82 -10.77 -15.42 -5.69
C VAL A 82 -12.18 -15.27 -6.23
N TYR A 83 -12.56 -14.12 -6.78
CA TYR A 83 -13.86 -13.92 -7.42
C TYR A 83 -14.05 -14.85 -8.62
N ARG A 84 -13.03 -15.04 -9.48
CA ARG A 84 -13.07 -16.00 -10.60
C ARG A 84 -13.19 -17.47 -10.18
N LYS A 85 -12.70 -17.85 -8.99
CA LYS A 85 -12.81 -19.22 -8.47
C LYS A 85 -14.06 -19.43 -7.60
N GLY A 86 -14.73 -18.36 -7.18
CA GLY A 86 -15.78 -18.38 -6.16
C GLY A 86 -17.22 -18.25 -6.64
N VAL A 87 -17.54 -17.52 -7.71
CA VAL A 87 -18.92 -17.40 -8.24
C VAL A 87 -18.94 -17.04 -9.75
N LEU A 88 -19.67 -17.86 -10.52
CA LEU A 88 -20.16 -17.75 -11.92
C LEU A 88 -19.22 -17.22 -13.01
N LEU A 89 -18.55 -18.15 -13.70
CA LEU A 89 -18.90 -18.55 -15.07
C LEU A 89 -18.89 -20.08 -15.16
#